data_AF-A0A7Y4TEN2-F1
#
_entry.id   AF-A0A7Y4TEN2-F1
#
_cell.length_a   1.000
_cell.length_b   1.000
_cell.length_c   1.000
_cell.angle_alpha   90.00
_cell.angle_beta   90.00
_cell.angle_gamma   90.00
#
_symmetry.space_group_name_H-M   'P 1'
#
loop_
_entity.id
_entity.type
_entity.pdbx_description
1 polymer ?
#
loop_
_entity_poly.entity_id
_entity_poly.type
_entity_poly.pdbx_seq_one_letter_code
_entity_poly.pdbx_strand_id
1 'polypeptide(L)'
;MSAHRAGATTGAVVRAGLFAALLALPVLAATAWVVGFAVLETVAGETPLSRGTPHNIAEAAGMTDAGEFLRLRAQGQDPNWIYDIRPEVISSQVLRVNALEAAVWSRQIALVELVDREGLIPDAATRRELACLAEDIGAADIAHRLAPEPADTPCDPGQAMARVFARNPPDPD
;
A
#
# COMPACT_ATOMS: atom_id res chain seq x y z
N MET A 1 -28.77 -73.11 30.24
CA MET A 1 -28.78 -71.68 30.59
C MET A 1 -27.42 -71.11 30.23
N SER A 2 -27.29 -70.44 29.09
CA SER A 2 -26.14 -69.57 28.78
C SER A 2 -26.60 -68.53 27.78
N ALA A 3 -26.44 -67.27 28.19
CA ALA A 3 -27.03 -66.11 27.57
C ALA A 3 -26.19 -65.61 26.39
N HIS A 4 -26.85 -65.39 25.25
CA HIS A 4 -26.35 -64.55 24.17
C HIS A 4 -26.52 -63.08 24.55
N ARG A 5 -25.42 -62.39 24.88
CA ARG A 5 -25.31 -60.92 24.80
C ARG A 5 -23.98 -60.56 24.15
N ALA A 6 -23.97 -60.52 22.82
CA ALA A 6 -22.88 -59.93 22.04
C ALA A 6 -23.50 -59.19 20.86
N GLY A 7 -23.41 -57.84 20.87
CA GLY A 7 -23.81 -57.03 19.73
C GLY A 7 -24.50 -55.72 20.11
N ALA A 8 -23.79 -54.79 20.76
CA ALA A 8 -24.31 -53.42 20.93
C ALA A 8 -23.25 -52.31 20.94
N THR A 9 -21.95 -52.61 20.75
CA THR A 9 -20.88 -51.59 20.86
C THR A 9 -20.35 -51.05 19.52
N THR A 10 -20.63 -51.72 18.39
CA THR A 10 -20.04 -51.34 17.08
C THR A 10 -20.72 -50.13 16.42
N GLY A 11 -21.96 -49.80 16.78
CA GLY A 11 -22.72 -48.71 16.15
C GLY A 11 -22.36 -47.29 16.62
N ALA A 12 -21.84 -47.14 17.84
CA ALA A 12 -21.56 -45.83 18.42
C ALA A 12 -20.29 -45.17 17.84
N VAL A 13 -19.28 -45.97 17.52
CA VAL A 13 -17.98 -45.47 17.02
C VAL A 13 -18.11 -44.91 15.59
N VAL A 14 -18.95 -45.51 14.75
CA VAL A 14 -19.15 -45.09 13.36
C VAL A 14 -19.88 -43.74 13.26
N ARG A 15 -20.81 -43.45 14.17
CA ARG A 15 -21.55 -42.17 14.17
C ARG A 15 -20.70 -40.99 14.63
N ALA A 16 -19.81 -41.18 15.61
CA ALA A 16 -18.94 -40.11 16.09
C ALA A 16 -17.95 -39.61 15.00
N GLY A 17 -17.44 -40.51 14.16
CA GLY A 17 -16.53 -40.16 13.06
C GLY A 17 -17.19 -39.31 11.96
N LEU A 18 -18.48 -39.54 11.66
CA LEU A 18 -19.18 -38.83 10.59
C LEU A 18 -19.46 -37.35 10.94
N PHE A 19 -19.80 -37.07 12.21
CA PHE A 19 -19.99 -35.69 12.68
C PHE A 19 -18.68 -34.90 12.70
N ALA A 20 -17.57 -35.53 13.09
CA ALA A 20 -16.25 -34.89 13.05
C ALA A 20 -15.82 -34.53 11.60
N ALA A 21 -16.10 -35.42 10.64
CA ALA A 21 -15.80 -35.17 9.23
C ALA A 21 -16.64 -34.02 8.63
N LEU A 22 -17.93 -33.93 8.98
CA LEU A 22 -18.82 -32.85 8.52
C LEU A 22 -18.42 -31.48 9.08
N LEU A 23 -17.87 -31.43 10.30
CA LEU A 23 -17.38 -30.19 10.90
C LEU A 23 -16.05 -29.72 10.29
N ALA A 24 -15.24 -30.62 9.74
CA ALA A 24 -13.96 -30.27 9.11
C ALA A 24 -14.12 -29.76 7.67
N LEU A 25 -15.22 -30.11 6.99
CA LEU A 25 -15.47 -29.80 5.58
C LEU A 25 -15.37 -28.29 5.25
N PRO A 26 -15.97 -27.37 6.04
CA PRO A 26 -15.89 -25.94 5.77
C PRO A 26 -14.47 -25.38 5.86
N VAL A 27 -13.67 -25.88 6.83
CA VAL A 27 -12.27 -25.45 7.01
C VAL A 27 -11.41 -25.90 5.83
N LEU A 28 -11.58 -27.15 5.40
CA LEU A 28 -10.89 -27.68 4.22
C LEU A 28 -11.29 -26.96 2.93
N ALA A 29 -12.58 -26.66 2.75
CA ALA A 29 -13.07 -25.91 1.61
C ALA A 29 -12.52 -24.47 1.58
N ALA A 30 -12.53 -23.76 2.72
CA ALA A 30 -11.95 -22.43 2.84
C ALA A 30 -10.44 -22.43 2.56
N THR A 31 -9.72 -23.43 3.07
CA THR A 31 -8.27 -23.58 2.84
C THR A 31 -7.98 -23.86 1.37
N ALA A 32 -8.73 -24.77 0.74
CA ALA A 32 -8.60 -25.08 -0.68
C ALA A 32 -8.91 -23.86 -1.56
N TRP A 33 -9.89 -23.04 -1.17
CA TRP A 33 -10.22 -21.79 -1.86
C TRP A 33 -9.06 -20.79 -1.80
N VAL A 34 -8.50 -20.53 -0.61
CA VAL A 34 -7.36 -19.62 -0.44
C VAL A 34 -6.13 -20.09 -1.21
N VAL A 35 -5.82 -21.39 -1.13
CA VAL A 35 -4.70 -21.98 -1.88
C VAL A 35 -4.95 -21.90 -3.38
N GLY A 36 -6.16 -22.21 -3.85
CA GLY A 36 -6.53 -22.11 -5.26
C GLY A 36 -6.40 -20.68 -5.79
N PHE A 37 -6.84 -19.70 -5.00
CA PHE A 37 -6.71 -18.28 -5.31
C PHE A 37 -5.23 -17.85 -5.40
N ALA A 38 -4.41 -18.21 -4.41
CA ALA A 38 -2.98 -17.89 -4.41
C ALA A 38 -2.22 -18.55 -5.59
N VAL A 39 -2.59 -19.77 -5.98
CA VAL A 39 -2.00 -20.45 -7.16
C VAL A 39 -2.40 -19.74 -8.45
N LEU A 40 -3.67 -19.35 -8.60
CA LEU A 40 -4.15 -18.56 -9.74
C LEU A 40 -3.38 -17.24 -9.86
N GLU A 41 -3.20 -16.52 -8.75
CA GLU A 41 -2.41 -15.29 -8.68
C GLU A 41 -0.95 -15.51 -9.11
N THR A 42 -0.33 -16.60 -8.66
CA THR A 42 1.07 -16.90 -8.98
C THR A 42 1.26 -17.27 -10.45
N VAL A 43 0.32 -18.02 -11.03
CA VAL A 43 0.43 -18.51 -12.42
C VAL A 43 0.04 -17.43 -13.44
N ALA A 44 -0.98 -16.64 -13.14
CA ALA A 44 -1.41 -15.56 -14.03
C ALA A 44 -0.40 -14.40 -14.05
N GLY A 45 0.40 -14.23 -12.99
CA GLY A 45 1.30 -13.06 -12.83
C GLY A 45 0.55 -11.75 -12.60
N GLU A 46 -0.78 -11.79 -12.67
CA GLU A 46 -1.69 -10.72 -12.30
C GLU A 46 -2.39 -11.19 -11.02
N THR A 47 -2.09 -10.53 -9.90
CA THR A 47 -2.97 -10.68 -8.75
C THR A 47 -4.11 -9.69 -8.96
N PRO A 48 -5.40 -10.12 -9.01
CA PRO A 48 -6.52 -9.21 -9.22
C PRO A 48 -6.64 -8.17 -8.09
N LEU A 49 -5.87 -8.32 -7.02
CA LEU A 49 -5.70 -7.37 -5.92
C LEU A 49 -4.38 -6.56 -5.98
N SER A 50 -3.45 -6.86 -6.89
CA SER A 50 -2.26 -6.04 -7.13
C SER A 50 -2.68 -4.77 -7.85
N ARG A 51 -2.15 -3.64 -7.39
CA ARG A 51 -2.37 -2.32 -7.99
C ARG A 51 -1.64 -2.14 -9.34
N GLY A 52 -1.26 -3.24 -9.99
CA GLY A 52 -0.41 -3.27 -11.20
C GLY A 52 1.03 -2.83 -10.91
N THR A 53 1.90 -2.89 -11.91
CA THR A 53 3.24 -2.29 -11.79
C THR A 53 3.15 -0.76 -11.92
N PRO A 54 3.96 0.01 -11.18
CA PRO A 54 4.04 1.46 -11.36
C PRO A 54 4.45 1.83 -12.79
N HIS A 55 3.78 2.81 -13.39
CA HIS A 55 4.14 3.30 -14.73
C HIS A 55 5.26 4.35 -14.70
N ASN A 56 5.43 5.04 -13.57
CA ASN A 56 6.43 6.07 -13.38
C ASN A 56 6.90 6.13 -11.92
N ILE A 57 7.98 6.89 -11.69
CA ILE A 57 8.65 6.97 -10.39
C ILE A 57 7.75 7.57 -9.30
N ALA A 58 6.79 8.44 -9.66
CA ALA A 58 5.83 8.98 -8.70
C ALA A 58 4.80 7.93 -8.28
N GLU A 59 4.31 7.10 -9.21
CA GLU A 59 3.48 5.96 -8.86
C GLU A 59 4.24 4.97 -7.96
N ALA A 60 5.51 4.68 -8.26
CA ALA A 60 6.30 3.78 -7.43
C ALA A 60 6.45 4.32 -5.99
N ALA A 61 6.65 5.63 -5.86
CA ALA A 61 6.69 6.29 -4.56
C ALA A 61 5.33 6.26 -3.82
N GLY A 62 4.23 6.52 -4.53
CA GLY A 62 2.88 6.44 -3.97
C GLY A 62 2.50 5.02 -3.55
N MET A 63 2.94 4.02 -4.32
CA MET A 63 2.75 2.59 -4.06
C MET A 63 3.73 2.01 -3.05
N THR A 64 4.66 2.82 -2.54
CA THR A 64 5.63 2.43 -1.50
C THR A 64 6.65 1.38 -1.97
N ASP A 65 6.80 1.23 -3.28
CA ASP A 65 7.71 0.26 -3.89
C ASP A 65 9.09 0.88 -4.10
N ALA A 66 9.93 0.80 -3.05
CA ALA A 66 11.28 1.35 -3.08
C ALA A 66 12.17 0.67 -4.15
N GLY A 67 11.94 -0.62 -4.44
CA GLY A 67 12.71 -1.34 -5.45
C GLY A 67 12.42 -0.79 -6.85
N GLU A 68 11.14 -0.62 -7.15
CA GLU A 68 10.70 -0.05 -8.42
C GLU A 68 11.04 1.43 -8.55
N PHE A 69 10.93 2.19 -7.46
CA PHE A 69 11.37 3.59 -7.39
C PHE A 69 12.85 3.73 -7.81
N LEU A 70 13.73 2.91 -7.21
CA LEU A 70 15.16 2.91 -7.53
C LEU A 70 15.42 2.43 -8.96
N ARG A 71 14.67 1.42 -9.45
CA ARG A 71 14.77 0.93 -10.84
C ARG A 71 14.41 2.02 -11.85
N LEU A 72 13.30 2.74 -11.63
CA LEU A 72 12.83 3.81 -12.51
C LEU A 72 13.76 5.04 -12.46
N ARG A 73 14.30 5.37 -11.29
CA ARG A 73 15.37 6.37 -11.16
C ARG A 73 16.62 5.97 -11.95
N ALA A 74 17.05 4.72 -11.86
CA ALA A 74 18.20 4.22 -12.62
C ALA A 74 17.97 4.26 -14.15
N GLN A 75 16.71 4.29 -14.59
CA GLN A 75 16.32 4.50 -16.00
C GLN A 75 16.30 5.97 -16.41
N GLY A 76 16.63 6.89 -15.51
CA GLY A 76 16.71 8.32 -15.79
C GLY A 76 15.41 9.09 -15.52
N GLN A 77 14.41 8.50 -14.85
CA GLN A 77 13.26 9.28 -14.41
C GLN A 77 13.66 10.24 -13.28
N ASP A 78 13.29 11.50 -13.42
CA ASP A 78 13.54 12.55 -12.43
C ASP A 78 12.45 12.51 -11.33
N PRO A 79 12.80 12.31 -10.05
CA PRO A 79 11.83 12.32 -8.95
C PRO A 79 11.19 13.69 -8.68
N ASN A 80 11.76 14.79 -9.20
CA ASN A 80 11.19 16.14 -9.07
C ASN A 80 10.20 16.49 -10.19
N TRP A 81 10.19 15.70 -11.26
CA TRP A 81 9.26 15.91 -12.36
C TRP A 81 7.82 15.55 -11.94
N ILE A 82 6.84 16.30 -12.46
CA ILE A 82 5.43 16.05 -12.21
C ILE A 82 4.93 14.99 -13.19
N TYR A 83 4.48 13.85 -12.67
CA TYR A 83 3.91 12.78 -13.47
C TYR A 83 2.39 12.70 -13.28
N ASP A 84 1.71 12.22 -14.32
CA ASP A 84 0.34 11.76 -14.17
C ASP A 84 0.36 10.41 -13.45
N ILE A 85 -0.51 10.24 -12.46
CA ILE A 85 -0.65 9.01 -11.69
C ILE A 85 -2.08 8.48 -11.78
N ARG A 86 -2.23 7.18 -11.65
CA ARG A 86 -3.55 6.55 -11.53
C ARG A 86 -4.26 6.96 -10.23
N PRO A 87 -5.59 7.17 -10.25
CA PRO A 87 -6.35 7.63 -9.08
C PRO A 87 -6.32 6.63 -7.91
N GLU A 88 -6.03 5.35 -8.16
CA GLU A 88 -5.96 4.31 -7.14
C GLU A 88 -4.61 4.25 -6.39
N VAL A 89 -3.61 5.03 -6.80
CA VAL A 89 -2.25 4.95 -6.25
C VAL A 89 -2.13 5.67 -4.90
N ILE A 90 -2.66 6.89 -4.80
CA ILE A 90 -2.61 7.70 -3.56
C ILE A 90 -4.02 8.06 -3.08
N SER A 91 -4.75 8.76 -3.94
CA SER A 91 -6.09 9.28 -3.69
C SER A 91 -6.72 9.63 -5.03
N SER A 92 -8.04 9.45 -5.15
CA SER A 92 -8.79 9.83 -6.34
C SER A 92 -8.69 11.32 -6.66
N GLN A 93 -8.31 12.15 -5.68
CA GLN A 93 -8.14 13.58 -5.81
C GLN A 93 -6.71 14.01 -6.14
N VAL A 94 -5.73 13.10 -6.23
CA VAL A 94 -4.34 13.43 -6.60
C VAL A 94 -4.00 12.69 -7.88
N LEU A 95 -4.03 13.40 -9.01
CA LEU A 95 -3.77 12.82 -10.32
C LEU A 95 -2.41 13.25 -10.87
N ARG A 96 -1.82 14.33 -10.36
CA ARG A 96 -0.56 14.88 -10.85
C ARG A 96 0.34 15.31 -9.72
N VAL A 97 1.51 14.68 -9.61
CA VAL A 97 2.36 14.78 -8.42
C VAL A 97 3.79 14.32 -8.77
N ASN A 98 4.80 14.90 -8.11
CA ASN A 98 6.17 14.40 -8.23
C ASN A 98 6.43 13.23 -7.26
N ALA A 99 7.57 12.56 -7.39
CA ALA A 99 7.82 11.37 -6.57
C ALA A 99 8.07 11.68 -5.09
N LEU A 100 8.57 12.88 -4.78
CA LEU A 100 8.81 13.32 -3.40
C LEU A 100 7.48 13.57 -2.66
N GLU A 101 6.57 14.32 -3.30
CA GLU A 101 5.23 14.59 -2.82
C GLU A 101 4.41 13.30 -2.70
N ALA A 102 4.55 12.37 -3.66
CA ALA A 102 3.91 11.05 -3.61
C ALA A 102 4.38 10.20 -2.41
N ALA A 103 5.68 10.25 -2.08
CA ALA A 103 6.23 9.56 -0.91
C ALA A 103 5.71 10.15 0.41
N VAL A 104 5.53 11.48 0.48
CA VAL A 104 4.91 12.14 1.63
C VAL A 104 3.44 11.72 1.76
N TRP A 105 2.70 11.75 0.65
CA TRP A 105 1.29 11.38 0.60
C TRP A 105 1.02 9.93 1.00
N SER A 106 1.90 9.00 0.63
CA SER A 106 1.79 7.58 1.01
C SER A 106 2.14 7.32 2.48
N ARG A 107 2.54 8.35 3.23
CA ARG A 107 2.91 8.32 4.65
C ARG A 107 4.00 7.30 4.95
N GLN A 108 4.93 7.11 4.03
CA GLN A 108 6.03 6.16 4.18
C GLN A 108 7.33 6.86 4.57
N ILE A 109 7.54 7.01 5.88
CA ILE A 109 8.75 7.65 6.42
C ILE A 109 10.04 6.99 5.89
N ALA A 110 10.09 5.67 5.74
CA ALA A 110 11.27 4.97 5.25
C ALA A 110 11.65 5.36 3.81
N LEU A 111 10.66 5.62 2.95
CA LEU A 111 10.91 6.08 1.58
C LEU A 111 11.35 7.55 1.58
N VAL A 112 10.71 8.40 2.39
CA VAL A 112 11.14 9.79 2.56
C VAL A 112 12.59 9.86 3.07
N GLU A 113 12.97 9.03 4.03
CA GLU A 113 14.34 8.92 4.54
C GLU A 113 15.33 8.43 3.50
N LEU A 114 14.93 7.46 2.67
CA LEU A 114 15.75 6.99 1.55
C LEU A 114 16.00 8.15 0.58
N VAL A 115 14.94 8.84 0.15
CA VAL A 115 15.00 9.98 -0.78
C VAL A 115 15.86 11.12 -0.22
N ASP A 116 15.71 11.43 1.07
CA ASP A 116 16.52 12.44 1.76
C ASP A 116 18.00 12.05 1.80
N ARG A 117 18.29 10.81 2.23
CA ARG A 117 19.67 10.28 2.30
C ARG A 117 20.36 10.23 0.95
N GLU A 118 19.59 9.97 -0.11
CA GLU A 118 20.05 9.92 -1.49
C GLU A 118 20.25 11.31 -2.12
N GLY A 119 20.00 12.39 -1.38
CA GLY A 119 20.15 13.77 -1.84
C GLY A 119 19.17 14.15 -2.95
N LEU A 120 18.00 13.50 -3.00
CA LEU A 120 16.99 13.74 -4.04
C LEU A 120 16.13 14.97 -3.80
N ILE A 121 16.17 15.53 -2.60
CA ILE A 121 15.51 16.79 -2.26
C ILE A 121 16.45 17.92 -2.67
N PRO A 122 16.13 18.70 -3.72
CA PRO A 122 17.10 19.57 -4.39
C PRO A 122 17.58 20.74 -3.52
N ASP A 123 16.72 21.27 -2.67
CA ASP A 123 17.02 22.43 -1.84
C ASP A 123 16.15 22.48 -0.56
N ALA A 124 16.49 23.44 0.31
CA ALA A 124 15.77 23.69 1.56
C ALA A 124 14.33 24.20 1.35
N ALA A 125 14.06 24.87 0.23
CA ALA A 125 12.72 25.36 -0.09
C ALA A 125 11.78 24.18 -0.37
N THR A 126 12.21 23.25 -1.23
CA THR A 126 11.50 22.02 -1.56
C THR A 126 11.33 21.14 -0.31
N ARG A 127 12.37 21.00 0.51
CA ARG A 127 12.28 20.29 1.79
C ARG A 127 11.18 20.86 2.69
N ARG A 128 11.11 22.19 2.77
CA ARG A 128 10.10 22.90 3.55
C ARG A 128 8.70 22.74 2.97
N GLU A 129 8.55 22.79 1.65
CA GLU A 129 7.27 22.53 1.00
C GLU A 129 6.76 21.12 1.29
N LEU A 130 7.63 20.11 1.27
CA LEU A 130 7.31 18.73 1.62
C LEU A 130 6.94 18.59 3.11
N ALA A 131 7.61 19.32 4.01
CA ALA A 131 7.26 19.35 5.42
C ALA A 131 5.87 19.97 5.64
N CYS A 132 5.57 21.10 4.99
CA CYS A 132 4.22 21.70 5.04
C CYS A 132 3.16 20.79 4.45
N LEU A 133 3.46 20.07 3.36
CA LEU A 133 2.54 19.07 2.82
C LEU A 133 2.30 17.93 3.82
N ALA A 134 3.34 17.48 4.52
CA ALA A 134 3.22 16.46 5.57
C ALA A 134 2.36 16.95 6.74
N GLU A 135 2.49 18.21 7.15
CA GLU A 135 1.60 18.84 8.15
C GLU A 135 0.15 18.87 7.68
N ASP A 136 -0.10 19.33 6.44
CA ASP A 136 -1.45 19.44 5.87
C ASP A 136 -2.18 18.09 5.82
N ILE A 137 -1.46 16.99 5.56
CA ILE A 137 -2.04 15.64 5.54
C ILE A 137 -1.97 14.92 6.90
N GLY A 138 -1.48 15.57 7.96
CA GLY A 138 -1.38 15.01 9.30
C GLY A 138 -0.29 13.94 9.50
N ALA A 139 0.77 13.96 8.70
CA ALA A 139 1.94 13.08 8.80
C ALA A 139 3.06 13.76 9.61
N ALA A 140 2.84 13.94 10.91
CA ALA A 140 3.72 14.71 11.79
C ALA A 140 5.15 14.15 11.94
N ASP A 141 5.32 12.84 11.82
CA ASP A 141 6.62 12.15 11.84
C ASP A 141 7.45 12.51 10.60
N ILE A 142 6.84 12.54 9.42
CA ILE A 142 7.47 12.97 8.18
C ILE A 142 7.79 14.47 8.23
N ALA A 143 6.85 15.29 8.73
CA ALA A 143 7.08 16.73 8.90
C ALA A 143 8.30 16.99 9.81
N HIS A 144 8.36 16.33 10.97
CA HIS A 144 9.50 16.44 11.90
C HIS A 144 10.79 15.92 11.28
N ARG A 145 10.75 14.85 10.48
CA ARG A 145 11.95 14.32 9.81
C ARG A 145 12.51 15.27 8.76
N LEU A 146 11.64 15.98 8.04
CA LEU A 146 12.01 16.95 7.01
C LEU A 146 12.40 18.32 7.61
N ALA A 147 11.80 18.70 8.73
CA ALA A 147 12.06 19.95 9.44
C ALA A 147 12.14 19.68 10.97
N PRO A 148 13.31 19.23 11.48
CA PRO A 148 13.46 18.88 12.89
C PRO A 148 13.41 20.10 13.82
N GLU A 149 13.80 21.27 13.31
CA GLU A 149 13.73 22.55 14.01
C GLU A 149 12.45 23.31 13.61
N PRO A 150 11.83 24.06 14.54
CA PRO A 150 10.71 24.93 14.20
C PRO A 150 11.14 25.93 13.12
N ALA A 151 10.41 25.97 12.01
CA ALA A 151 10.68 26.96 10.98
C ALA A 151 10.38 28.38 11.51
N ASP A 152 11.22 29.35 11.15
CA ASP A 152 10.99 30.78 11.47
C ASP A 152 9.67 31.30 10.91
N THR A 153 9.14 30.64 9.88
CA THR A 153 7.87 30.95 9.26
C THR A 153 7.00 29.69 9.27
N PRO A 154 5.83 29.74 9.93
CA PRO A 154 4.93 28.59 10.00
C PRO A 154 4.37 28.23 8.63
N CYS A 155 3.92 26.99 8.46
CA CYS A 155 3.17 26.57 7.27
C CYS A 155 1.76 27.18 7.31
N ASP A 156 1.30 27.72 6.18
CA ASP A 156 -0.09 28.16 6.02
C ASP A 156 -0.99 26.91 5.91
N PRO A 157 -1.95 26.69 6.83
CA PRO A 157 -2.75 25.46 6.84
C PRO A 157 -3.49 25.21 5.53
N GLY A 158 -3.30 24.04 4.94
CA GLY A 158 -3.95 23.56 3.71
C GLY A 158 -3.35 24.12 2.42
N GLN A 159 -2.38 25.03 2.49
CA GLN A 159 -1.85 25.70 1.30
C GLN A 159 -0.97 24.77 0.46
N ALA A 160 -0.18 23.89 1.09
CA ALA A 160 0.67 22.95 0.36
C ALA A 160 -0.18 21.89 -0.35
N MET A 161 -1.20 21.36 0.33
CA MET A 161 -2.18 20.46 -0.27
C MET A 161 -2.94 21.13 -1.43
N ALA A 162 -3.39 22.38 -1.26
CA ALA A 162 -4.07 23.13 -2.32
C ALA A 162 -3.19 23.32 -3.57
N ARG A 163 -1.88 23.51 -3.41
CA ARG A 163 -0.93 23.57 -4.54
C ARG A 163 -0.83 22.25 -5.31
N VAL A 164 -0.86 21.12 -4.61
CA VAL A 164 -0.88 19.80 -5.27
C VAL A 164 -2.18 19.63 -6.05
N PHE A 165 -3.33 19.92 -5.45
CA PHE A 165 -4.63 19.81 -6.12
C PHE A 165 -4.82 20.76 -7.31
N ALA A 166 -4.26 21.97 -7.24
CA ALA A 166 -4.32 22.93 -8.33
C ALA A 166 -3.66 22.45 -9.63
N ARG A 167 -2.86 21.36 -9.58
CA ARG A 167 -2.22 20.76 -10.76
C ARG A 167 -3.12 19.76 -11.49
N ASN A 168 -4.16 19.24 -10.84
CA ASN A 168 -5.03 18.25 -11.45
C ASN A 168 -5.78 18.82 -12.65
N PRO A 169 -6.07 17.99 -13.68
CA PRO A 169 -7.00 18.40 -14.72
C PRO A 169 -8.38 18.68 -14.11
N PRO A 170 -9.16 19.61 -14.67
CA PRO A 170 -10.56 19.77 -14.27
C PRO A 170 -11.32 18.46 -14.55
N ASP A 171 -12.27 18.12 -13.69
CA ASP A 171 -13.14 16.96 -13.90
C ASP A 171 -13.85 17.08 -15.26
N PRO A 172 -13.87 16.03 -16.10
CA PRO A 172 -14.67 16.03 -17.31
C PRO A 172 -16.15 15.99 -16.93
N ASP A 173 -16.86 17.09 -17.15
CA ASP A 173 -18.32 17.23 -16.98
C ASP A 173 -19.13 16.16 -17.75
#